data_AF-A0AAU6FHL5-F1
#
_entry.id   AF-A0AAU6FHL5-F1
#
_cell.length_a   1.000
_cell.length_b   1.000
_cell.length_c   1.000
_cell.angle_alpha   90.00
_cell.angle_beta   90.00
_cell.angle_gamma   90.00
#
_symmetry.space_group_name_H-M   'P 1'
#
loop_
_entity.id
_entity.type
_entity.pdbx_description
1 polymer ?
#
loop_
_entity_poly.entity_id
_entity_poly.type
_entity_poly.pdbx_seq_one_letter_code
_entity_poly.pdbx_strand_id
1 'polypeptide(L)'
;MNDREPPGTTIRHIPADDWNRAQTTGQPVVIVIHDTNRHGIEWRRCLVPFAVAGAIVLGGWGLVAVLCALLDAAAHTITVIAGAAGPIGIGGGLTLKLARKH
;
A
#
# COMPACT_ATOMS: atom_id res chain seq x y z
N MET A 1 15.71 -40.01 8.10
CA MET A 1 15.30 -39.31 6.86
C MET A 1 14.09 -38.47 7.18
N ASN A 2 14.25 -37.15 7.15
CA ASN A 2 13.17 -36.18 7.31
C ASN A 2 13.32 -35.18 6.16
N ASP A 3 12.97 -35.63 4.96
CA ASP A 3 12.88 -34.75 3.81
C ASP A 3 11.58 -33.94 3.94
N ARG A 4 11.71 -32.73 4.47
CA ARG A 4 10.62 -31.75 4.47
C ARG A 4 10.58 -31.14 3.07
N GLU A 5 9.67 -31.64 2.25
CA GLU A 5 9.38 -31.08 0.93
C GLU A 5 8.98 -29.59 1.04
N PRO A 6 9.47 -28.70 0.16
CA PRO A 6 9.10 -27.30 0.15
C PRO A 6 7.58 -27.12 -0.02
N PRO A 7 6.96 -26.17 0.70
CA PRO A 7 5.53 -25.91 0.56
C PRO A 7 5.23 -25.43 -0.88
N GLY A 8 4.51 -26.26 -1.63
CA GLY A 8 4.14 -26.01 -3.02
C GLY A 8 4.64 -27.05 -4.01
N THR A 9 5.63 -27.87 -3.64
CA THR A 9 6.12 -28.98 -4.47
C THR A 9 5.58 -30.30 -3.93
N THR A 10 4.26 -30.46 -3.84
CA THR A 10 3.72 -31.80 -3.60
C THR A 10 3.98 -32.62 -4.85
N ILE A 11 5.15 -33.24 -4.94
CA ILE A 11 5.46 -34.21 -5.99
C ILE A 11 4.34 -35.24 -5.92
N ARG A 12 3.61 -35.35 -7.03
CA ARG A 12 2.50 -36.27 -7.17
C ARG A 12 3.05 -37.69 -7.17
N HIS A 13 3.23 -38.23 -5.97
CA HIS A 13 3.61 -39.61 -5.77
C HIS A 13 2.37 -40.47 -5.96
N ILE A 14 2.45 -41.44 -6.87
CA ILE A 14 1.50 -42.54 -6.91
C ILE A 14 1.96 -43.51 -5.82
N PRO A 15 1.11 -43.87 -4.84
CA PRO A 15 1.47 -44.85 -3.82
C PRO A 15 1.93 -46.17 -4.47
N ALA A 16 3.04 -46.72 -3.99
CA ALA A 16 3.65 -47.93 -4.58
C ALA A 16 2.68 -49.12 -4.57
N ASP A 17 1.81 -49.20 -3.56
CA ASP A 17 0.81 -50.26 -3.44
C ASP A 17 -0.26 -50.17 -4.54
N ASP A 18 -0.70 -48.96 -4.88
CA ASP A 18 -1.66 -48.73 -5.96
C ASP A 18 -1.04 -49.07 -7.32
N TRP A 19 0.25 -48.74 -7.51
CA TRP A 19 1.01 -49.12 -8.71
C TRP A 19 1.17 -50.64 -8.85
N ASN A 20 1.59 -51.31 -7.78
CA ASN A 20 1.81 -52.76 -7.77
C ASN A 20 0.50 -53.53 -7.97
N ARG A 21 -0.59 -53.07 -7.35
CA ARG A 21 -1.93 -53.64 -7.57
C ARG A 21 -2.38 -53.47 -9.02
N ALA A 22 -2.15 -52.31 -9.63
CA ALA A 22 -2.51 -52.08 -11.03
C ALA A 22 -1.72 -52.97 -11.99
N GLN A 23 -0.42 -53.18 -11.75
CA GLN A 23 0.39 -54.08 -12.56
C GLN A 23 -0.07 -55.54 -12.45
N THR A 24 -0.41 -56.00 -11.25
CA THR A 24 -0.80 -57.40 -11.00
C THR A 24 -2.19 -57.73 -11.50
N THR A 25 -3.11 -56.78 -11.47
CA THR A 25 -4.52 -56.99 -11.83
C THR A 25 -4.89 -56.50 -13.23
N GLY A 26 -4.01 -55.74 -13.88
CA GLY A 26 -4.29 -55.06 -15.15
C GLY A 26 -5.34 -53.94 -15.05
N GLN A 27 -5.77 -53.59 -13.83
CA GLN A 27 -6.76 -52.54 -13.60
C GLN A 27 -6.12 -51.15 -13.67
N PRO A 28 -6.75 -50.17 -14.33
CA PRO A 28 -6.20 -48.82 -14.47
C PRO A 28 -6.23 -48.04 -13.14
N VAL A 29 -5.19 -47.23 -12.88
CA VAL A 29 -5.17 -46.27 -11.76
C VAL A 29 -5.70 -44.93 -12.25
N VAL A 30 -6.83 -44.49 -11.70
CA VAL A 30 -7.40 -43.17 -11.98
C VAL A 30 -6.89 -42.16 -10.96
N ILE A 31 -6.12 -41.18 -11.41
CA ILE A 31 -5.58 -40.12 -10.56
C ILE A 31 -6.44 -38.88 -10.74
N VAL A 32 -7.28 -38.59 -9.76
CA VAL A 32 -8.08 -37.36 -9.74
C VAL A 32 -7.25 -36.24 -9.12
N ILE A 33 -7.03 -35.20 -9.91
CA ILE A 33 -6.32 -34.00 -9.49
C ILE A 33 -7.37 -33.01 -9.05
N HIS A 34 -7.54 -32.84 -7.75
CA HIS A 34 -8.23 -31.67 -7.25
C HIS A 34 -7.26 -30.50 -7.33
N ASP A 35 -7.34 -29.73 -8.41
CA ASP A 35 -6.67 -28.45 -8.44
C ASP A 35 -7.36 -27.56 -7.39
N THR A 36 -6.64 -27.28 -6.30
CA THR A 36 -7.09 -26.31 -5.28
C THR A 36 -6.94 -24.87 -5.77
N ASN A 37 -6.51 -24.62 -7.01
CA ASN A 37 -6.66 -23.32 -7.63
C ASN A 37 -8.15 -23.03 -7.83
N ARG A 38 -8.70 -22.40 -6.78
CA ARG A 38 -9.79 -21.42 -6.88
C ARG A 38 -9.62 -20.66 -8.19
N HIS A 39 -10.40 -21.02 -9.20
CA HIS A 39 -10.61 -20.23 -10.40
C HIS A 39 -11.40 -18.94 -10.09
N GLY A 40 -11.18 -18.35 -8.93
CA GLY A 40 -11.65 -17.03 -8.54
C GLY A 40 -10.45 -16.12 -8.48
N ILE A 41 -10.55 -14.97 -9.14
CA ILE A 41 -9.61 -13.86 -8.93
C ILE A 41 -9.46 -13.69 -7.41
N GLU A 42 -8.25 -13.84 -6.88
CA GLU A 42 -8.00 -13.59 -5.47
C GLU A 42 -8.41 -12.15 -5.20
N TRP A 43 -9.56 -11.93 -4.57
CA TRP A 43 -10.08 -10.59 -4.26
C TRP A 43 -9.02 -9.70 -3.59
N ARG A 44 -8.12 -10.32 -2.84
CA ARG A 44 -6.95 -9.68 -2.23
C ARG A 44 -6.05 -8.97 -3.25
N ARG A 45 -5.84 -9.53 -4.46
CA ARG A 45 -5.07 -8.90 -5.54
C ARG A 45 -5.75 -7.63 -6.11
N CYS A 46 -7.07 -7.54 -6.06
CA CYS A 46 -7.80 -6.34 -6.52
C CYS A 46 -8.01 -5.31 -5.40
N LEU A 47 -8.20 -5.76 -4.16
CA LEU A 47 -8.43 -4.87 -3.01
C LEU A 47 -7.16 -4.10 -2.61
N VAL A 48 -5.98 -4.72 -2.71
CA VAL A 48 -4.70 -4.07 -2.37
C VAL A 48 -4.44 -2.80 -3.20
N PRO A 49 -4.47 -2.81 -4.54
CA PRO A 49 -4.22 -1.59 -5.32
C PRO A 49 -5.31 -0.53 -5.12
N PHE A 50 -6.56 -0.95 -4.90
CA PHE A 50 -7.66 -0.01 -4.62
C PHE A 50 -7.47 0.70 -3.27
N ALA A 51 -7.06 -0.04 -2.24
CA ALA A 51 -6.74 0.53 -0.93
C ALA A 51 -5.57 1.52 -1.01
N VAL A 52 -4.53 1.20 -1.78
CA VAL A 52 -3.38 2.10 -2.01
C VAL A 52 -3.82 3.36 -2.75
N ALA A 53 -4.59 3.23 -3.83
CA ALA A 53 -5.12 4.37 -4.56
C ALA A 53 -6.00 5.26 -3.67
N GLY A 54 -6.89 4.67 -2.88
CA GLY A 54 -7.71 5.40 -1.92
C GLY A 54 -6.89 6.15 -0.87
N ALA A 55 -5.86 5.52 -0.30
CA ALA A 55 -4.99 6.16 0.68
C ALA A 55 -4.22 7.35 0.10
N ILE A 56 -3.74 7.25 -1.14
CA ILE A 56 -3.04 8.34 -1.84
C ILE A 56 -3.98 9.51 -2.09
N VAL A 57 -5.20 9.26 -2.56
CA VAL A 57 -6.18 10.31 -2.84
C VAL A 57 -6.59 11.02 -1.55
N LEU A 58 -6.92 10.27 -0.49
CA LEU A 58 -7.28 10.85 0.81
C LEU A 58 -6.11 11.62 1.43
N GLY A 59 -4.90 11.07 1.36
CA GLY A 59 -3.69 11.76 1.84
C GLY A 59 -3.39 13.03 1.06
N GLY A 60 -3.53 13.00 -0.27
CA GLY A 60 -3.31 14.15 -1.14
C GLY A 60 -4.30 15.28 -0.87
N TRP A 61 -5.60 14.98 -0.79
CA TRP A 61 -6.62 15.96 -0.42
C TRP A 61 -6.44 16.49 1.01
N GLY A 62 -6.04 15.63 1.95
CA GLY A 62 -5.71 16.04 3.32
C GLY A 62 -4.53 17.02 3.35
N LEU A 63 -3.47 16.76 2.58
CA LEU A 63 -2.31 17.66 2.48
C LEU A 63 -2.72 19.02 1.89
N VAL A 64 -3.52 19.02 0.83
CA VAL A 64 -4.05 20.26 0.22
C VAL A 64 -4.91 21.03 1.22
N ALA A 65 -5.80 20.35 1.95
CA ALA A 65 -6.64 20.98 2.97
C ALA A 65 -5.80 21.58 4.10
N VAL A 66 -4.78 20.87 4.59
CA VAL A 66 -3.86 21.37 5.61
C VAL A 66 -3.07 22.57 5.09
N LEU A 67 -2.57 22.51 3.85
CA LEU A 67 -1.86 23.64 3.23
C LEU A 67 -2.76 24.86 3.11
N CYS A 68 -4.00 24.69 2.63
CA CYS A 68 -4.98 25.78 2.57
C CYS A 68 -5.31 26.33 3.95
N ALA A 69 -5.50 25.49 4.96
CA ALA A 69 -5.75 25.93 6.34
C ALA A 69 -4.55 26.70 6.92
N LEU A 70 -3.32 26.26 6.62
CA LEU A 70 -2.11 26.94 7.06
C LEU A 70 -1.97 28.31 6.38
N LEU A 71 -2.27 28.39 5.09
CA LEU A 71 -2.27 29.64 4.33
C LEU A 71 -3.38 30.60 4.78
N ASP A 72 -4.58 30.10 5.08
CA ASP A 72 -5.69 30.90 5.60
C ASP A 72 -5.37 31.45 7.00
N ALA A 73 -4.82 30.62 7.88
CA ALA A 73 -4.36 31.05 9.20
C ALA A 73 -3.24 32.10 9.07
N ALA A 74 -2.27 31.90 8.18
CA ALA A 74 -1.21 32.85 7.89
C ALA A 74 -1.76 34.16 7.31
N ALA A 75 -2.72 34.10 6.38
CA ALA A 75 -3.38 35.26 5.80
C ALA A 75 -4.19 36.03 6.86
N HIS A 76 -4.87 35.35 7.77
CA HIS A 76 -5.51 35.97 8.93
C HIS A 76 -4.50 36.66 9.84
N THR A 77 -3.33 36.06 10.08
CA THR A 77 -2.29 36.73 10.87
C THR A 77 -1.71 37.92 10.15
N ILE A 78 -1.46 37.82 8.83
CA ILE A 78 -0.95 38.91 8.00
C ILE A 78 -1.97 40.05 7.92
N THR A 79 -3.26 39.75 7.78
CA THR A 79 -4.32 40.78 7.75
C THR A 79 -4.56 41.40 9.12
N VAL A 80 -4.44 40.65 10.22
CA VAL A 80 -4.44 41.21 11.58
C VAL A 80 -3.22 42.10 11.81
N ILE A 81 -2.03 41.69 11.36
CA ILE A 81 -0.81 42.50 11.46
C ILE A 81 -0.89 43.73 10.56
N ALA A 82 -1.38 43.60 9.33
CA ALA A 82 -1.56 44.72 8.40
C ALA A 82 -2.68 45.68 8.84
N GLY A 83 -3.75 45.15 9.45
CA GLY A 83 -4.82 45.93 10.06
C GLY A 83 -4.39 46.66 11.34
N ALA A 84 -3.50 46.05 12.12
CA ALA A 84 -2.90 46.65 13.32
C ALA A 84 -1.73 47.61 13.01
N ALA A 85 -1.00 47.41 11.89
CA ALA A 85 0.19 48.18 11.52
C ALA A 85 -0.02 49.20 10.39
N GLY A 86 -1.21 49.25 9.77
CA GLY A 86 -1.44 50.07 8.59
C GLY A 86 -0.60 49.63 7.38
N PRO A 87 -0.71 50.31 6.21
CA PRO A 87 -0.19 49.85 4.90
C PRO A 87 1.33 49.71 4.78
N ILE A 88 2.09 49.79 5.87
CA ILE A 88 3.54 49.94 5.89
C ILE A 88 4.21 49.01 6.93
N GLY A 89 3.51 47.96 7.37
CA GLY A 89 3.99 46.94 8.31
C GLY A 89 4.95 45.89 7.75
N ILE A 90 5.90 46.26 6.87
CA ILE A 90 7.12 45.46 6.59
C ILE A 90 8.24 45.85 7.60
N GLY A 91 7.95 46.71 8.57
CA GLY A 91 8.89 47.10 9.63
C GLY A 91 8.65 46.31 10.92
N GLY A 92 9.51 45.34 11.23
CA GLY A 92 9.56 44.83 12.61
C GLY A 92 10.45 43.62 12.88
N GLY A 93 10.72 42.76 11.89
CA GLY A 93 11.49 41.53 12.16
C GLY A 93 12.46 41.09 11.07
N LEU A 94 12.06 41.15 9.79
CA LEU A 94 12.88 40.62 8.70
C LEU A 94 13.84 41.67 8.09
N THR A 95 13.41 42.93 7.96
CA THR A 95 14.24 44.02 7.39
C THR A 95 15.44 44.38 8.27
N LEU A 96 15.29 44.37 9.60
CA LEU A 96 16.40 44.72 10.50
C LEU A 96 17.52 43.66 10.51
N LYS A 97 17.19 42.40 10.16
CA LYS A 97 18.17 41.31 10.09
C LYS A 97 18.91 41.23 8.75
N LEU A 98 18.37 41.75 7.64
CA LEU A 98 19.11 41.79 6.35
C LEU A 98 20.00 43.03 6.21
N ALA A 99 19.69 44.16 6.86
CA ALA A 99 20.54 45.36 6.80
C ALA A 99 21.79 45.25 7.69
N ARG A 100 21.84 44.31 8.63
CA ARG A 100 23.04 44.03 9.45
C ARG A 100 23.91 42.97 8.75
N LYS A 101 24.54 43.39 7.65
CA LYS A 101 25.74 42.75 7.13
C LYS A 101 26.91 43.29 7.98
N HIS A 102 27.52 42.42 8.78
CA HIS A 102 28.86 42.66 9.30
C HIS A 102 29.78 41.58 8.74
#